data_AF-A0A8S2P9G1-F1
#
_entry.id   AF-A0A8S2P9G1-F1
#
_cell.length_a   1.000
_cell.length_b   1.000
_cell.length_c   1.000
_cell.angle_alpha   90.00
_cell.angle_beta   90.00
_cell.angle_gamma   90.00
#
_symmetry.space_group_name_H-M   'P 1'
#
loop_
_entity.id
_entity.type
_entity.pdbx_description
1 polymer ?
#
loop_
_entity_poly.entity_id
_entity_poly.type
_entity_poly.pdbx_seq_one_letter_code
_entity_poly.pdbx_strand_id
1 'polypeptide(L)'
;MPFNVIQILEDDLISPIIKKVAYGLATTCILGGAVYAGYRVATPAQQQTRHYRQPELNDQIETVLDSLKITDDQLIQIMHLLEDEMNAGLSSSTHDQAVVKMFPTYVKNIPTGTEVGQILALDLGGTNFRVLLVDLRGNSRIELTSKIFLIPQSIMMGDGKQLFRHLSECLHEFMLKELILNTGVCYPIGFTFSFPCSQEGLASARLTSWTKGFSCSGVVNEDVVKLFQNAIDEKGINAKCVALINDTVGTLMACAYKDPATAIGLILGTGTNACYIEQLDKVGTWKGDYDEPKQVIIN
;
A
#
# COMPACT_ATOMS: atom_id res chain seq x y z
N MET A 1 13.61 -33.04 0.38
CA MET A 1 13.00 -33.28 -0.95
C MET A 1 12.31 -31.99 -1.35
N PRO A 2 12.57 -31.40 -2.53
CA PRO A 2 11.88 -30.19 -2.96
C PRO A 2 10.44 -30.55 -3.36
N PHE A 3 9.46 -29.89 -2.72
CA PHE A 3 8.05 -30.04 -3.05
C PHE A 3 7.74 -29.17 -4.28
N ASN A 4 7.45 -29.81 -5.42
CA ASN A 4 6.95 -29.16 -6.62
C ASN A 4 5.45 -28.88 -6.44
N VAL A 5 5.04 -27.62 -6.41
CA VAL A 5 3.62 -27.22 -6.50
C VAL A 5 3.28 -27.00 -7.97
N ILE A 6 3.23 -28.09 -8.74
CA ILE A 6 2.50 -28.14 -10.00
C ILE A 6 1.67 -29.41 -9.96
N GLN A 7 0.52 -29.36 -9.31
CA GLN A 7 -0.54 -30.34 -9.52
C GLN A 7 -1.88 -29.65 -9.27
N ILE A 8 -2.61 -29.47 -10.37
CA ILE A 8 -4.07 -29.43 -10.55
C ILE A 8 -4.84 -28.98 -9.30
N LEU A 9 -5.28 -27.71 -9.30
CA LEU A 9 -6.13 -27.14 -8.27
C LEU A 9 -7.58 -27.61 -8.49
N GLU A 10 -8.02 -28.58 -7.69
CA GLU A 10 -9.45 -28.79 -7.41
C GLU A 10 -9.92 -27.76 -6.36
N ASP A 11 -11.22 -27.41 -6.43
CA ASP A 11 -11.89 -26.19 -5.94
C ASP A 11 -11.81 -25.88 -4.41
N ASP A 12 -11.02 -26.57 -3.60
CA ASP A 12 -11.02 -26.42 -2.13
C ASP A 12 -9.71 -25.99 -1.46
N LEU A 13 -8.64 -25.64 -2.20
CA LEU A 13 -7.37 -25.19 -1.57
C LEU A 13 -6.67 -24.04 -2.30
N ILE A 14 -7.03 -22.81 -1.95
CA ILE A 14 -6.04 -21.71 -2.00
C ILE A 14 -5.09 -21.94 -0.81
N SER A 15 -3.91 -22.48 -1.10
CA SER A 15 -2.88 -22.75 -0.08
C SER A 15 -2.65 -21.53 0.83
N PRO A 16 -2.51 -21.70 2.16
CA PRO A 16 -2.15 -20.63 3.09
C PRO A 16 -0.87 -19.88 2.67
N ILE A 17 -0.03 -20.49 1.85
CA ILE A 17 1.21 -19.91 1.31
C ILE A 17 0.92 -18.94 0.15
N ILE A 18 -0.05 -19.24 -0.71
CA ILE A 18 -0.47 -18.35 -1.80
C ILE A 18 -1.13 -17.08 -1.23
N LYS A 19 -1.87 -17.23 -0.14
CA LYS A 19 -2.34 -16.12 0.69
C LYS A 19 -1.15 -15.28 1.15
N LYS A 20 -0.15 -15.88 1.84
CA LYS A 20 1.06 -15.20 2.37
C LYS A 20 1.82 -14.34 1.35
N VAL A 21 1.87 -14.75 0.09
CA VAL A 21 2.63 -14.08 -0.98
C VAL A 21 1.87 -12.93 -1.61
N ALA A 22 0.57 -13.12 -1.86
CA ALA A 22 -0.31 -12.05 -2.33
C ALA A 22 -0.34 -10.84 -1.38
N TYR A 23 0.04 -11.03 -0.11
CA TYR A 23 0.14 -9.98 0.92
C TYR A 23 1.39 -9.09 0.82
N GLY A 24 2.37 -9.43 -0.04
CA GLY A 24 3.72 -8.90 0.09
C GLY A 24 4.19 -7.82 -0.87
N LEU A 25 3.63 -7.71 -2.07
CA LEU A 25 4.38 -7.10 -3.18
C LEU A 25 3.58 -6.12 -4.02
N ALA A 26 3.65 -4.84 -3.67
CA ALA A 26 3.32 -3.74 -4.57
C ALA A 26 4.36 -2.60 -4.47
N THR A 27 5.64 -2.95 -4.32
CA THR A 27 6.64 -2.00 -3.76
C THR A 27 7.68 -1.53 -4.76
N THR A 28 7.55 -1.90 -6.02
CA THR A 28 8.15 -1.10 -7.11
C THR A 28 7.27 0.09 -7.50
N CYS A 29 6.09 0.26 -6.89
CA CYS A 29 5.15 1.32 -7.23
C CYS A 29 5.56 2.74 -6.85
N ILE A 30 6.28 2.90 -5.73
CA ILE A 30 6.48 4.21 -5.10
C ILE A 30 7.74 4.95 -5.62
N LEU A 31 8.70 4.24 -6.21
CA LEU A 31 9.99 4.84 -6.60
C LEU A 31 9.93 5.74 -7.85
N GLY A 32 8.76 5.86 -8.50
CA GLY A 32 8.58 6.67 -9.71
C GLY A 32 8.43 8.18 -9.50
N GLY A 33 8.57 8.68 -8.27
CA GLY A 33 8.29 10.09 -7.96
C GLY A 33 9.12 10.71 -6.84
N ALA A 34 10.27 10.14 -6.46
CA ALA A 34 11.17 10.82 -5.53
C ALA A 34 11.90 11.95 -6.26
N VAL A 35 11.44 13.20 -6.05
CA VAL A 35 12.26 14.38 -6.33
C VAL A 35 13.41 14.35 -5.34
N TYR A 36 14.59 13.90 -5.77
CA TYR A 36 15.82 14.08 -5.01
C TYR A 36 16.22 15.55 -5.07
N ALA A 37 15.71 16.35 -4.14
CA ALA A 37 16.25 17.67 -3.86
C ALA A 37 17.55 17.51 -3.06
N GLY A 38 18.65 17.24 -3.76
CA GLY A 38 19.98 17.28 -3.17
C GLY A 38 20.38 18.74 -2.94
N TYR A 39 20.26 19.24 -1.71
CA TYR A 39 20.92 20.50 -1.36
C TYR A 39 22.41 20.23 -1.21
N ARG A 40 23.20 20.66 -2.20
CA ARG A 40 24.64 20.59 -2.14
C ARG A 40 25.12 21.72 -1.22
N VAL A 41 25.37 21.41 0.05
CA VAL A 41 26.05 22.35 0.96
C VAL A 41 27.43 22.59 0.39
N ALA A 42 27.71 23.83 -0.01
CA ALA A 42 29.02 24.23 -0.54
C ALA A 42 30.10 23.87 0.48
N THR A 43 31.20 23.28 0.02
CA THR A 43 32.35 23.02 0.88
C THR A 43 32.85 24.33 1.51
N PRO A 44 33.45 24.32 2.71
CA PRO A 44 33.96 25.54 3.35
C PRO A 44 34.87 26.37 2.43
N ALA A 45 35.65 25.70 1.56
CA ALA A 45 36.50 26.31 0.56
C ALA A 45 35.73 26.99 -0.59
N GLN A 46 34.54 26.48 -0.95
CA GLN A 46 33.65 27.09 -1.97
C GLN A 46 32.76 28.20 -1.40
N GLN A 47 32.57 28.27 -0.08
CA GLN A 47 31.90 29.39 0.59
C GLN A 47 32.78 30.65 0.66
N GLN A 48 34.10 30.53 0.49
CA GLN A 48 35.03 31.65 0.56
C GLN A 48 35.05 32.55 -0.68
N THR A 49 34.44 32.14 -1.81
CA THR A 49 34.48 32.87 -3.09
C THR A 49 33.13 33.48 -3.52
N ARG A 50 32.28 33.90 -2.57
CA ARG A 50 31.12 34.76 -2.90
C ARG A 50 31.20 36.15 -2.28
N HIS A 51 31.35 37.11 -3.18
CA HIS A 51 31.14 38.54 -2.99
C HIS A 51 29.84 38.86 -2.22
N TYR A 52 29.94 39.87 -1.34
CA TYR A 52 28.86 40.55 -0.59
C TYR A 52 27.91 39.65 0.22
N ARG A 53 28.29 39.33 1.46
CA ARG A 53 27.30 39.02 2.52
C ARG A 53 26.49 40.30 2.76
N GLN A 54 25.19 40.29 2.45
CA GLN A 54 24.25 41.35 2.84
C GLN A 54 23.61 40.94 4.17
N PRO A 55 24.02 41.53 5.31
CA PRO A 55 23.52 41.13 6.63
C PRO A 55 22.00 41.24 6.72
N GLU A 56 21.44 42.32 6.16
CA GLU A 56 19.99 42.55 6.13
C GLU A 56 19.21 41.45 5.40
N LEU A 57 19.77 40.86 4.34
CA LEU A 57 19.12 39.76 3.62
C LEU A 57 19.17 38.46 4.44
N ASN A 58 20.25 38.23 5.19
CA ASN A 58 20.34 37.08 6.08
C ASN A 58 19.36 37.21 7.25
N ASP A 59 19.22 38.39 7.83
CA ASP A 59 18.27 38.64 8.92
C ASP A 59 16.82 38.44 8.45
N GLN A 60 16.50 38.85 7.21
CA GLN A 60 15.21 38.59 6.59
C GLN A 60 14.97 37.10 6.35
N ILE A 61 15.98 36.37 5.86
CA ILE A 61 15.90 34.91 5.66
C ILE A 61 15.71 34.21 7.01
N GLU A 62 16.47 34.56 8.03
CA GLU A 62 16.36 33.98 9.36
C GLU A 62 14.98 34.24 9.98
N THR A 63 14.45 35.45 9.84
CA THR A 63 13.10 35.81 10.32
C THR A 63 12.03 34.94 9.65
N VAL A 64 12.15 34.69 8.34
CA VAL A 64 11.22 33.82 7.61
C VAL A 64 11.35 32.37 8.05
N LEU A 65 12.58 31.86 8.18
CA LEU A 65 12.86 30.48 8.55
C LEU A 65 12.61 30.18 10.02
N ASP A 66 12.58 31.18 10.91
CA ASP A 66 12.41 30.99 12.34
C ASP A 66 11.10 30.25 12.67
N SER A 67 10.03 30.59 11.95
CA SER A 67 8.72 29.91 12.05
C SER A 67 8.73 28.44 11.60
N LEU A 68 9.74 28.01 10.86
CA LEU A 68 9.91 26.65 10.37
C LEU A 68 10.88 25.83 11.24
N LYS A 69 11.56 26.46 12.20
CA LYS A 69 12.42 25.77 13.16
C LYS A 69 11.54 25.08 14.19
N ILE A 70 11.64 23.76 14.23
CA ILE A 70 10.99 22.95 15.26
C ILE A 70 12.07 22.56 16.26
N THR A 71 11.87 22.92 17.52
CA THR A 71 12.76 22.58 18.63
C THR A 71 12.54 21.13 19.07
N ASP A 72 13.51 20.56 19.77
CA ASP A 72 13.40 19.20 20.32
C ASP A 72 12.20 19.07 21.27
N ASP A 73 11.93 20.09 22.09
CA ASP A 73 10.76 20.12 23.00
C ASP A 73 9.44 20.08 22.22
N GLN A 74 9.35 20.80 21.10
CA GLN A 74 8.18 20.77 20.22
C GLN A 74 8.03 19.41 19.53
N LEU A 75 9.13 18.77 19.12
CA LEU A 75 9.10 17.42 18.53
C LEU A 75 8.60 16.39 19.55
N ILE A 76 9.05 16.46 20.81
CA ILE A 76 8.57 15.60 21.89
C ILE A 76 7.08 15.84 22.16
N GLN A 77 6.64 17.10 22.16
CA GLN A 77 5.22 17.41 22.31
C GLN A 77 4.37 16.83 21.17
N ILE A 78 4.82 16.96 19.92
CA ILE A 78 4.14 16.39 18.75
C ILE A 78 4.08 14.87 18.85
N MET A 79 5.16 14.22 19.31
CA MET A 79 5.22 12.78 19.51
C MET A 79 4.15 12.31 20.50
N HIS A 80 4.03 12.95 21.68
CA HIS A 80 3.01 12.57 22.66
C HIS A 80 1.59 12.80 22.12
N LEU A 81 1.33 13.92 21.44
CA LEU A 81 0.02 14.19 20.84
C LEU A 81 -0.35 13.13 19.79
N LEU A 82 0.62 12.71 18.97
CA LEU A 82 0.40 11.65 17.99
C LEU A 82 0.15 10.30 18.67
N GLU A 83 0.91 9.97 19.72
CA GLU A 83 0.73 8.75 20.50
C GLU A 83 -0.65 8.71 21.17
N ASP A 84 -1.11 9.82 21.75
CA ASP A 84 -2.44 9.93 22.35
C ASP A 84 -3.55 9.69 21.31
N GLU A 85 -3.44 10.29 20.12
CA GLU A 85 -4.39 10.08 19.02
C GLU A 85 -4.34 8.66 18.46
N MET A 86 -3.15 8.06 18.36
CA MET A 86 -2.98 6.65 17.98
C MET A 86 -3.68 5.72 18.99
N ASN A 87 -3.48 5.95 20.29
CA ASN A 87 -4.14 5.18 21.34
C ASN A 87 -5.67 5.37 21.30
N ALA A 88 -6.14 6.60 21.06
CA ALA A 88 -7.55 6.89 20.88
C ALA A 88 -8.14 6.17 19.65
N GLY A 89 -7.40 6.09 18.55
CA GLY A 89 -7.78 5.38 17.34
C GLY A 89 -7.85 3.87 17.51
N LEU A 90 -6.97 3.27 18.30
CA LEU A 90 -6.99 1.83 18.58
C LEU A 90 -8.11 1.42 19.53
N SER A 91 -8.51 2.31 20.44
CA SER A 91 -9.54 2.03 21.44
C SER A 91 -10.95 2.08 20.86
N SER A 92 -11.74 1.03 21.13
CA SER A 92 -13.13 0.93 20.65
C SER A 92 -14.06 2.02 21.19
N SER A 93 -13.76 2.62 22.34
CA SER A 93 -14.59 3.68 22.92
C SER A 93 -14.34 5.05 22.31
N THR A 94 -13.16 5.29 21.75
CA THR A 94 -12.72 6.61 21.26
C THR A 94 -12.46 6.66 19.75
N HIS A 95 -12.41 5.51 19.08
CA HIS A 95 -12.10 5.37 17.65
C HIS A 95 -12.89 6.34 16.74
N ASP A 96 -14.19 6.48 16.99
CA ASP A 96 -15.06 7.34 16.16
C ASP A 96 -14.68 8.83 16.28
N GLN A 97 -14.16 9.25 17.42
CA GLN A 97 -13.76 10.63 17.71
C GLN A 97 -12.29 10.91 17.38
N ALA A 98 -11.44 9.88 17.36
CA ALA A 98 -10.02 10.00 17.07
C ALA A 98 -9.76 10.59 15.69
N VAL A 99 -8.77 11.47 15.59
CA VAL A 99 -8.32 12.06 14.32
C VAL A 99 -7.54 11.02 13.51
N VAL A 100 -6.68 10.25 14.20
CA VAL A 100 -5.93 9.15 13.60
C VAL A 100 -6.71 7.85 13.82
N LYS A 101 -7.22 7.25 12.74
CA LYS A 101 -8.19 6.14 12.85
C LYS A 101 -7.56 4.78 13.18
N MET A 102 -6.30 4.53 12.85
CA MET A 102 -5.60 3.29 13.23
C MET A 102 -6.34 2.03 12.77
N PHE A 103 -6.63 1.92 11.48
CA PHE A 103 -7.43 0.82 10.95
C PHE A 103 -6.63 -0.49 10.92
N PRO A 104 -7.16 -1.59 11.49
CA PRO A 104 -6.52 -2.89 11.38
C PRO A 104 -6.68 -3.48 9.98
N THR A 105 -5.59 -3.98 9.41
CA THR A 105 -5.50 -4.37 7.98
C THR A 105 -5.77 -5.86 7.73
N TYR A 106 -6.07 -6.62 8.79
CA TYR A 106 -6.17 -8.10 8.77
C TYR A 106 -4.90 -8.83 8.30
N VAL A 107 -3.79 -8.12 8.10
CA VAL A 107 -2.48 -8.70 7.82
C VAL A 107 -1.76 -8.96 9.15
N LYS A 108 -1.74 -10.23 9.57
CA LYS A 108 -1.08 -10.67 10.81
C LYS A 108 0.36 -11.15 10.58
N ASN A 109 0.60 -11.74 9.41
CA ASN A 109 1.86 -12.36 9.07
C ASN A 109 2.76 -11.41 8.28
N ILE A 110 4.04 -11.40 8.63
CA ILE A 110 5.11 -10.76 7.87
C ILE A 110 5.79 -11.82 6.99
N PRO A 111 6.22 -11.49 5.76
CA PRO A 111 6.94 -12.42 4.91
C PRO A 111 8.23 -12.93 5.56
N THR A 112 8.57 -14.16 5.22
CA THR A 112 9.76 -14.87 5.69
C THR A 112 10.93 -14.81 4.71
N GLY A 113 10.67 -14.39 3.47
CA GLY A 113 11.65 -14.44 2.38
C GLY A 113 11.80 -15.83 1.75
N THR A 114 11.09 -16.84 2.27
CA THR A 114 11.15 -18.23 1.77
C THR A 114 10.06 -18.54 0.75
N GLU A 115 9.14 -17.60 0.55
CA GLU A 115 7.98 -17.82 -0.27
C GLU A 115 8.33 -18.00 -1.76
N VAL A 116 7.51 -18.79 -2.46
CA VAL A 116 7.68 -19.11 -3.88
C VAL A 116 6.34 -19.03 -4.61
N GLY A 117 6.39 -18.74 -5.91
CA GLY A 117 5.22 -18.75 -6.79
C GLY A 117 4.94 -17.40 -7.45
N GLN A 118 4.01 -17.42 -8.40
CA GLN A 118 3.62 -16.25 -9.17
C GLN A 118 2.31 -15.65 -8.65
N ILE A 119 2.30 -14.34 -8.50
CA ILE A 119 1.11 -13.57 -8.11
C ILE A 119 0.95 -12.35 -9.02
N LEU A 120 -0.28 -11.83 -9.08
CA LEU A 120 -0.55 -10.54 -9.67
C LEU A 120 -0.68 -9.51 -8.56
N ALA A 121 0.02 -8.39 -8.70
CA ALA A 121 -0.13 -7.25 -7.82
C ALA A 121 -0.64 -6.06 -8.62
N LEU A 122 -1.66 -5.41 -8.08
CA LEU A 122 -2.35 -4.30 -8.72
C LEU A 122 -2.23 -3.08 -7.82
N ASP A 123 -1.97 -1.92 -8.41
CA ASP A 123 -1.86 -0.67 -7.66
C ASP A 123 -2.68 0.42 -8.36
N LEU A 124 -3.73 0.87 -7.68
CA LEU A 124 -4.56 1.97 -8.12
C LEU A 124 -4.06 3.27 -7.49
N GLY A 125 -3.21 3.98 -8.24
CA GLY A 125 -2.75 5.32 -7.90
C GLY A 125 -3.77 6.42 -8.26
N GLY A 126 -3.31 7.68 -8.23
CA GLY A 126 -4.14 8.83 -8.57
C GLY A 126 -4.55 8.89 -10.05
N THR A 127 -3.57 8.77 -10.96
CA THR A 127 -3.83 8.84 -12.42
C THR A 127 -3.32 7.62 -13.18
N ASN A 128 -2.67 6.71 -12.46
CA ASN A 128 -2.02 5.53 -13.01
C ASN A 128 -2.58 4.28 -12.32
N PHE A 129 -2.84 3.26 -13.13
CA PHE A 129 -3.07 1.90 -12.68
C PHE A 129 -1.86 1.05 -13.05
N ARG A 130 -1.25 0.37 -12.09
CA ARG A 130 -0.14 -0.53 -12.35
C ARG A 130 -0.56 -1.97 -12.17
N VAL A 131 -0.15 -2.81 -13.11
CA VAL A 131 -0.28 -4.27 -13.04
C VAL A 131 1.13 -4.85 -13.00
N LEU A 132 1.39 -5.74 -12.05
CA LEU A 132 2.65 -6.44 -11.90
C LEU A 132 2.41 -7.95 -11.86
N LEU A 133 3.23 -8.69 -12.60
CA LEU A 133 3.47 -10.11 -12.37
C LEU A 133 4.70 -10.22 -11.47
N VAL A 134 4.51 -10.82 -10.31
CA VAL A 134 5.56 -11.00 -9.31
C VAL A 134 5.87 -12.47 -9.19
N ASP A 135 7.10 -12.84 -9.51
CA ASP A 135 7.61 -14.22 -9.39
C ASP A 135 8.54 -14.31 -8.18
N LEU A 136 8.03 -14.94 -7.11
CA LEU A 136 8.81 -15.23 -5.92
C LEU A 136 9.60 -16.53 -6.06
N ARG A 137 10.90 -16.46 -5.73
CA ARG A 137 11.86 -17.56 -5.93
C ARG A 137 12.55 -18.03 -4.65
N GLY A 138 11.98 -17.65 -3.48
CA GLY A 138 12.58 -17.85 -2.17
C GLY A 138 13.92 -17.16 -2.01
N ASN A 139 14.54 -17.30 -0.84
CA ASN A 139 15.80 -16.64 -0.47
C ASN A 139 15.76 -15.13 -0.74
N SER A 140 14.62 -14.50 -0.47
CA SER A 140 14.37 -13.07 -0.71
C SER A 140 14.57 -12.61 -2.16
N ARG A 141 14.52 -13.54 -3.15
CA ARG A 141 14.62 -13.24 -4.59
C ARG A 141 13.25 -13.06 -5.21
N ILE A 142 13.17 -12.08 -6.11
CA ILE A 142 11.94 -11.67 -6.81
C ILE A 142 12.29 -11.29 -8.25
N GLU A 143 11.47 -11.76 -9.20
CA GLU A 143 11.42 -11.21 -10.55
C GLU A 143 10.10 -10.46 -10.77
N LEU A 144 10.18 -9.33 -11.46
CA LEU A 144 9.07 -8.41 -11.63
C LEU A 144 8.91 -8.05 -13.10
N THR A 145 7.70 -8.27 -13.61
CA THR A 145 7.26 -7.69 -14.88
C THR A 145 6.10 -6.75 -14.58
N SER A 146 6.09 -5.55 -15.16
CA SER A 146 5.04 -4.57 -14.86
C SER A 146 4.65 -3.75 -16.07
N LYS A 147 3.42 -3.23 -16.01
CA LYS A 147 2.88 -2.26 -16.96
C LYS A 147 2.06 -1.21 -16.23
N ILE A 148 2.23 0.04 -16.66
CA ILE A 148 1.45 1.17 -16.18
C ILE A 148 0.41 1.52 -17.25
N PHE A 149 -0.82 1.72 -16.81
CA PHE A 149 -1.95 2.17 -17.60
C PHE A 149 -2.40 3.53 -17.08
N LEU A 150 -2.69 4.46 -17.99
CA LEU A 150 -3.27 5.75 -17.62
C LEU A 150 -4.77 5.58 -17.42
N ILE A 151 -5.29 6.14 -16.33
CA ILE A 151 -6.73 6.17 -16.09
C ILE A 151 -7.26 7.49 -16.63
N PRO A 152 -8.17 7.48 -17.63
CA PRO A 152 -8.79 8.70 -18.12
C PRO A 152 -9.55 9.41 -17.02
N GLN A 153 -9.50 10.74 -17.03
CA GLN A 153 -10.19 11.57 -16.03
C GLN A 153 -11.72 11.31 -16.01
N SER A 154 -12.30 11.01 -17.18
CA SER A 154 -13.71 10.62 -17.31
C SER A 154 -14.05 9.31 -16.60
N ILE A 155 -13.09 8.39 -16.45
CA ILE A 155 -13.26 7.15 -15.70
C ILE A 155 -13.13 7.43 -14.19
N MET A 156 -12.18 8.28 -13.78
CA MET A 156 -11.99 8.66 -12.37
C MET A 156 -13.19 9.40 -11.75
N MET A 157 -13.95 10.12 -12.57
CA MET A 157 -15.15 10.85 -12.16
C MET A 157 -16.46 10.21 -12.65
N GLY A 158 -16.38 9.04 -13.30
CA GLY A 158 -17.52 8.35 -13.91
C GLY A 158 -18.28 7.44 -12.94
N ASP A 159 -18.88 6.38 -13.48
CA ASP A 159 -19.52 5.36 -12.64
C ASP A 159 -18.53 4.30 -12.15
N GLY A 160 -18.75 3.76 -10.95
CA GLY A 160 -17.94 2.69 -10.37
C GLY A 160 -17.80 1.47 -11.27
N LYS A 161 -18.87 1.05 -11.97
CA LYS A 161 -18.81 -0.09 -12.90
C LYS A 161 -17.88 0.20 -14.08
N GLN A 162 -17.82 1.45 -14.54
CA GLN A 162 -16.90 1.84 -15.62
C GLN A 162 -15.45 1.79 -15.14
N LEU A 163 -15.18 2.25 -13.91
CA LEU A 163 -13.86 2.13 -13.30
C LEU A 163 -13.41 0.67 -13.22
N PHE A 164 -14.17 -0.21 -12.56
CA PHE A 164 -13.74 -1.59 -12.37
C PHE A 164 -13.66 -2.39 -13.68
N ARG A 165 -14.52 -2.10 -14.67
CA ARG A 165 -14.38 -2.63 -16.03
C ARG A 165 -13.07 -2.18 -16.69
N HIS A 166 -12.72 -0.90 -16.57
CA HIS A 166 -11.46 -0.40 -17.12
C HIS A 166 -10.25 -1.09 -16.46
N LEU A 167 -10.29 -1.29 -15.14
CA LEU A 167 -9.23 -2.02 -14.42
C LEU A 167 -9.11 -3.48 -14.89
N SER A 168 -10.24 -4.17 -15.11
CA SER A 168 -10.23 -5.56 -15.61
C SER A 168 -9.79 -5.64 -17.08
N GLU A 169 -10.07 -4.63 -17.90
CA GLU A 169 -9.53 -4.50 -19.27
C GLU A 169 -8.00 -4.35 -19.27
N CYS A 170 -7.46 -3.48 -18.41
CA CYS A 170 -6.01 -3.33 -18.24
C CYS A 170 -5.35 -4.63 -17.78
N LEU A 171 -5.97 -5.33 -16.82
CA LEU A 171 -5.51 -6.62 -16.34
C LEU A 171 -5.48 -7.67 -17.46
N HIS A 172 -6.57 -7.78 -18.22
CA HIS A 172 -6.66 -8.69 -19.36
C HIS A 172 -5.59 -8.39 -20.41
N GLU A 173 -5.39 -7.12 -20.78
CA GLU A 173 -4.36 -6.72 -21.74
C GLU A 173 -2.95 -7.09 -21.26
N PHE A 174 -2.65 -6.87 -19.97
CA PHE A 174 -1.37 -7.25 -19.39
C PHE A 174 -1.17 -8.77 -19.44
N MET A 175 -2.15 -9.55 -18.96
CA MET A 175 -2.04 -11.01 -18.93
C MET A 175 -1.92 -11.62 -20.33
N LEU A 176 -2.60 -11.04 -21.32
CA LEU A 176 -2.47 -11.46 -22.72
C LEU A 176 -1.06 -11.21 -23.25
N LYS A 177 -0.49 -10.02 -22.99
CA LYS A 177 0.85 -9.65 -23.44
C LYS A 177 1.93 -10.52 -22.81
N GLU A 178 1.82 -10.80 -21.52
CA GLU A 178 2.79 -11.62 -20.78
C GLU A 178 2.56 -13.13 -20.95
N LEU A 179 1.63 -13.53 -21.84
CA LEU A 179 1.33 -14.93 -22.18
C LEU A 179 0.88 -15.79 -20.99
N ILE A 180 0.24 -15.15 -19.99
CA ILE A 180 -0.28 -15.81 -18.79
C ILE A 180 -1.81 -15.93 -18.78
N LEU A 181 -2.50 -15.33 -19.76
CA LEU A 181 -3.94 -15.49 -19.97
C LEU A 181 -4.27 -16.90 -20.50
N ASN A 182 -5.38 -17.49 -20.05
CA ASN A 182 -5.90 -18.79 -20.51
C ASN A 182 -4.92 -19.97 -20.38
N THR A 183 -3.97 -19.89 -19.45
CA THR A 183 -2.99 -20.96 -19.17
C THR A 183 -3.54 -22.10 -18.31
N GLY A 184 -4.80 -22.01 -17.88
CA GLY A 184 -5.42 -22.93 -16.91
C GLY A 184 -5.03 -22.63 -15.44
N VAL A 185 -4.07 -21.73 -15.21
CA VAL A 185 -3.67 -21.28 -13.87
C VAL A 185 -4.62 -20.17 -13.39
N CYS A 186 -5.10 -20.28 -12.15
CA CYS A 186 -5.82 -19.20 -11.48
C CYS A 186 -4.80 -18.33 -10.71
N TYR A 187 -4.64 -17.08 -11.13
CA TYR A 187 -3.67 -16.18 -10.50
C TYR A 187 -4.26 -15.48 -9.27
N PRO A 188 -3.60 -15.56 -8.09
CA PRO A 188 -3.98 -14.76 -6.94
C PRO A 188 -3.63 -13.28 -7.17
N ILE A 189 -4.53 -12.39 -6.80
CA ILE A 189 -4.37 -10.94 -6.89
C ILE A 189 -4.23 -10.34 -5.50
N GLY A 190 -3.16 -9.59 -5.29
CA GLY A 190 -3.06 -8.59 -4.23
C GLY A 190 -3.40 -7.20 -4.80
N PHE A 191 -4.48 -6.60 -4.30
CA PHE A 191 -4.95 -5.30 -4.78
C PHE A 191 -4.59 -4.19 -3.79
N THR A 192 -3.62 -3.36 -4.18
CA THR A 192 -3.28 -2.12 -3.46
C THR A 192 -4.28 -1.04 -3.84
N PHE A 193 -5.15 -0.73 -2.89
CA PHE A 193 -6.23 0.24 -3.08
C PHE A 193 -6.08 1.35 -2.04
N SER A 194 -5.29 2.35 -2.39
CA SER A 194 -4.85 3.41 -1.48
C SER A 194 -5.87 4.53 -1.32
N PHE A 195 -7.08 4.16 -0.92
CA PHE A 195 -8.16 5.07 -0.54
C PHE A 195 -8.63 4.75 0.89
N PRO A 196 -9.25 5.71 1.59
CA PRO A 196 -9.89 5.45 2.87
C PRO A 196 -10.90 4.29 2.76
N CYS A 197 -10.64 3.20 3.47
CA CYS A 197 -11.46 1.99 3.47
C CYS A 197 -11.66 1.48 4.90
N SER A 198 -12.88 1.03 5.20
CA SER A 198 -13.17 0.21 6.36
C SER A 198 -12.98 -1.24 5.97
N GLN A 199 -11.88 -1.84 6.40
CA GLN A 199 -11.56 -3.23 6.07
C GLN A 199 -12.42 -4.18 6.93
N GLU A 200 -13.09 -5.14 6.29
CA GLU A 200 -13.97 -6.13 6.95
C GLU A 200 -13.33 -7.53 6.95
N GLY A 201 -12.28 -7.69 6.16
CA GLY A 201 -11.45 -8.86 6.11
C GLY A 201 -10.30 -8.65 5.13
N LEU A 202 -9.49 -9.69 4.96
CA LEU A 202 -8.28 -9.58 4.14
C LEU A 202 -8.58 -9.35 2.66
N ALA A 203 -9.70 -9.89 2.16
CA ALA A 203 -10.20 -9.70 0.80
C ALA A 203 -11.60 -9.06 0.80
N SER A 204 -11.86 -8.13 1.72
CA SER A 204 -13.13 -7.39 1.77
C SER A 204 -12.93 -6.04 2.47
N ALA A 205 -13.32 -4.97 1.80
CA ALA A 205 -13.22 -3.62 2.37
C ALA A 205 -14.24 -2.69 1.72
N ARG A 206 -14.91 -1.89 2.55
CA ARG A 206 -15.83 -0.85 2.08
C ARG A 206 -15.12 0.48 1.92
N LEU A 207 -15.25 1.09 0.75
CA LEU A 207 -14.75 2.45 0.53
C LEU A 207 -15.51 3.44 1.42
N THR A 208 -14.82 4.27 2.19
CA THR A 208 -15.47 5.29 3.03
C THR A 208 -15.59 6.64 2.32
N SER A 209 -14.55 7.04 1.59
CA SER A 209 -14.56 8.27 0.79
C SER A 209 -13.54 8.20 -0.34
N TRP A 210 -13.83 8.89 -1.45
CA TRP A 210 -12.86 9.06 -2.51
C TRP A 210 -11.86 10.17 -2.18
N THR A 211 -10.62 10.01 -2.66
CA THR A 211 -9.54 11.00 -2.59
C THR A 211 -8.81 11.04 -3.93
N LYS A 212 -7.67 11.75 -4.03
CA LYS A 212 -6.78 11.72 -5.22
C LYS A 212 -7.47 12.11 -6.54
N GLY A 213 -8.55 12.90 -6.47
CA GLY A 213 -9.33 13.34 -7.64
C GLY A 213 -10.34 12.33 -8.17
N PHE A 214 -10.53 11.19 -7.50
CA PHE A 214 -11.61 10.26 -7.81
C PHE A 214 -12.95 10.76 -7.23
N SER A 215 -14.03 10.42 -7.91
CA SER A 215 -15.40 10.69 -7.43
C SER A 215 -16.41 9.72 -8.05
N CYS A 216 -16.04 8.45 -8.22
CA CYS A 216 -16.88 7.48 -8.91
C CYS A 216 -18.19 7.19 -8.15
N SER A 217 -19.33 7.27 -8.83
CA SER A 217 -20.63 6.94 -8.25
C SER A 217 -20.77 5.44 -7.96
N GLY A 218 -21.55 5.07 -6.93
CA GLY A 218 -21.88 3.68 -6.65
C GLY A 218 -20.74 2.81 -6.10
N VAL A 219 -19.70 3.43 -5.51
CA VAL A 219 -18.58 2.70 -4.88
C VAL A 219 -18.46 2.99 -3.39
N VAL A 220 -18.79 4.21 -2.93
CA VAL A 220 -18.76 4.55 -1.50
C VAL A 220 -19.76 3.66 -0.75
N ASN A 221 -19.31 3.07 0.36
CA ASN A 221 -19.99 2.06 1.19
C ASN A 221 -20.14 0.65 0.56
N GLU A 222 -19.63 0.44 -0.65
CA GLU A 222 -19.63 -0.86 -1.32
C GLU A 222 -18.29 -1.58 -1.11
N ASP A 223 -18.34 -2.93 -1.16
CA ASP A 223 -17.14 -3.76 -1.07
C ASP A 223 -16.35 -3.70 -2.38
N VAL A 224 -15.20 -3.03 -2.33
CA VAL A 224 -14.31 -2.79 -3.47
C VAL A 224 -13.76 -4.09 -4.04
N VAL A 225 -13.49 -5.09 -3.19
CA VAL A 225 -12.99 -6.39 -3.65
C VAL A 225 -14.05 -7.11 -4.46
N LYS A 226 -15.30 -7.09 -3.98
CA LYS A 226 -16.43 -7.69 -4.69
C LYS A 226 -16.70 -6.99 -6.03
N LEU A 227 -16.70 -5.66 -6.04
CA LEU A 227 -16.89 -4.89 -7.28
C LEU A 227 -15.81 -5.22 -8.32
N PHE A 228 -14.55 -5.32 -7.89
CA PHE A 228 -13.46 -5.66 -8.78
C PHE A 228 -13.48 -7.12 -9.23
N GLN A 229 -13.76 -8.07 -8.32
CA GLN A 229 -13.88 -9.49 -8.67
C GLN A 229 -15.00 -9.72 -9.69
N ASN A 230 -16.16 -9.08 -9.54
CA ASN A 230 -17.23 -9.15 -10.53
C ASN A 230 -16.75 -8.69 -11.92
N ALA A 231 -15.97 -7.61 -11.99
CA ALA A 231 -15.44 -7.11 -13.27
C ALA A 231 -14.36 -8.03 -13.89
N ILE A 232 -13.60 -8.77 -13.07
CA ILE A 232 -12.67 -9.82 -13.50
C ILE A 232 -13.45 -10.99 -14.09
N ASP A 233 -14.49 -11.45 -13.37
CA ASP A 233 -15.31 -12.60 -13.75
C ASP A 233 -16.09 -12.31 -15.05
N GLU A 234 -16.70 -11.12 -15.18
CA GLU A 234 -17.37 -10.66 -16.40
C GLU A 234 -16.41 -10.61 -17.60
N LYS A 235 -15.13 -10.32 -17.37
CA LYS A 235 -14.09 -10.29 -18.42
C LYS A 235 -13.58 -11.68 -18.78
N GLY A 236 -13.90 -12.71 -17.99
CA GLY A 236 -13.45 -14.09 -18.19
C GLY A 236 -11.98 -14.32 -17.82
N ILE A 237 -11.42 -13.53 -16.90
CA ILE A 237 -10.03 -13.67 -16.46
C ILE A 237 -9.97 -14.72 -15.33
N ASN A 238 -9.13 -15.74 -15.48
CA ASN A 238 -8.89 -16.72 -14.42
C ASN A 238 -7.94 -16.17 -13.34
N ALA A 239 -8.45 -15.26 -12.51
CA ALA A 239 -7.72 -14.67 -11.40
C ALA A 239 -8.66 -14.35 -10.23
N LYS A 240 -8.12 -14.33 -9.01
CA LYS A 240 -8.91 -14.13 -7.80
C LYS A 240 -8.27 -13.10 -6.87
N CYS A 241 -9.01 -12.06 -6.51
CA CYS A 241 -8.59 -11.10 -5.49
C CYS A 241 -8.62 -11.77 -4.11
N VAL A 242 -7.44 -11.96 -3.53
CA VAL A 242 -7.25 -12.65 -2.24
C VAL A 242 -6.76 -11.71 -1.14
N ALA A 243 -6.42 -10.47 -1.51
CA ALA A 243 -5.97 -9.44 -0.59
C ALA A 243 -6.34 -8.05 -1.12
N LEU A 244 -6.85 -7.19 -0.24
CA LEU A 244 -6.85 -5.74 -0.43
C LEU A 244 -5.97 -5.12 0.65
N ILE A 245 -5.02 -4.28 0.23
CA ILE A 245 -4.05 -3.63 1.12
C ILE A 245 -3.92 -2.14 0.81
N ASN A 246 -3.47 -1.38 1.81
CA ASN A 246 -3.04 0.01 1.61
C ASN A 246 -1.58 0.05 1.09
N ASP A 247 -1.18 1.15 0.45
CA ASP A 247 0.19 1.34 -0.05
C ASP A 247 1.26 1.27 1.05
N THR A 248 1.00 1.84 2.24
CA THR A 248 1.91 1.73 3.37
C THR A 248 2.14 0.27 3.78
N VAL A 249 1.08 -0.52 3.85
CA VAL A 249 1.11 -1.95 4.21
C VAL A 249 1.91 -2.74 3.18
N GLY A 250 1.64 -2.51 1.89
CA GLY A 250 2.44 -3.11 0.81
C GLY A 250 3.91 -2.69 0.89
N THR A 251 4.19 -1.45 1.30
CA THR A 251 5.56 -0.94 1.50
C THR A 251 6.27 -1.68 2.61
N LEU A 252 5.64 -1.78 3.79
CA LEU A 252 6.18 -2.54 4.92
C LEU A 252 6.47 -3.98 4.50
N MET A 253 5.52 -4.64 3.85
CA MET A 253 5.63 -6.06 3.54
C MET A 253 6.76 -6.37 2.56
N ALA A 254 6.96 -5.58 1.51
CA ALA A 254 8.08 -5.87 0.60
C ALA A 254 9.45 -5.50 1.19
N CYS A 255 9.52 -4.48 2.04
CA CYS A 255 10.73 -4.22 2.82
C CYS A 255 11.01 -5.40 3.74
N ALA A 256 9.99 -5.91 4.43
CA ALA A 256 10.10 -7.05 5.33
C ALA A 256 10.50 -8.36 4.63
N TYR A 257 10.13 -8.55 3.36
CA TYR A 257 10.54 -9.71 2.56
C TYR A 257 12.07 -9.76 2.34
N LYS A 258 12.75 -8.61 2.39
CA LYS A 258 14.21 -8.50 2.28
C LYS A 258 14.89 -8.37 3.64
N ASP A 259 14.29 -7.61 4.54
CA ASP A 259 14.78 -7.35 5.89
C ASP A 259 13.69 -7.63 6.93
N PRO A 260 13.73 -8.81 7.59
CA PRO A 260 12.75 -9.19 8.61
C PRO A 260 12.65 -8.25 9.81
N ALA A 261 13.61 -7.33 10.00
CA ALA A 261 13.55 -6.32 11.07
C ALA A 261 12.65 -5.12 10.72
N THR A 262 12.08 -5.07 9.50
CA THR A 262 11.16 -4.00 9.09
C THR A 262 9.90 -3.99 9.96
N ALA A 263 9.67 -2.87 10.66
CA ALA A 263 8.52 -2.70 11.56
C ALA A 263 7.54 -1.59 11.12
N ILE A 264 7.96 -0.69 10.23
CA ILE A 264 7.20 0.49 9.80
C ILE A 264 7.25 0.61 8.28
N GLY A 265 6.11 0.88 7.66
CA GLY A 265 6.01 1.35 6.27
C GLY A 265 5.61 2.82 6.26
N LEU A 266 6.37 3.67 5.58
CA LEU A 266 6.15 5.12 5.54
C LEU A 266 6.07 5.61 4.09
N ILE A 267 5.03 6.37 3.77
CA ILE A 267 4.87 7.06 2.49
C ILE A 267 5.05 8.56 2.75
N LEU A 268 6.03 9.17 2.07
CA LEU A 268 6.25 10.62 2.02
C LEU A 268 6.18 11.07 0.56
N GLY A 269 5.02 11.54 0.13
CA GLY A 269 4.78 11.97 -1.26
C GLY A 269 3.66 12.99 -1.37
N THR A 270 2.82 12.86 -2.41
CA THR A 270 1.61 13.70 -2.56
C THR A 270 0.68 13.63 -1.34
N GLY A 271 0.68 12.48 -0.66
CA GLY A 271 0.14 12.32 0.68
C GLY A 271 1.22 11.78 1.62
N THR A 272 0.94 11.83 2.93
CA THR A 272 1.73 11.18 3.96
C THR A 272 0.88 10.13 4.65
N ASN A 273 1.40 8.91 4.81
CA ASN A 273 0.74 7.84 5.54
C ASN A 273 1.80 6.91 6.15
N ALA A 274 1.47 6.24 7.25
CA ALA A 274 2.35 5.27 7.89
C ALA A 274 1.56 4.04 8.36
N CYS A 275 2.20 2.88 8.32
CA CYS A 275 1.69 1.67 8.96
C CYS A 275 2.78 1.06 9.85
N TYR A 276 2.37 0.27 10.83
CA TYR A 276 3.27 -0.45 11.73
C TYR A 276 2.61 -1.72 12.26
N ILE A 277 3.38 -2.57 12.92
CA ILE A 277 2.90 -3.82 13.54
C ILE A 277 2.50 -3.53 15.00
N GLU A 278 1.26 -3.86 15.37
CA GLU A 278 0.75 -3.74 16.75
C GLU A 278 0.28 -5.10 17.30
N GLN A 279 0.32 -5.25 18.62
CA GLN A 279 -0.19 -6.42 19.33
C GLN A 279 -1.72 -6.40 19.37
N LEU A 280 -2.35 -7.55 19.09
CA LEU A 280 -3.81 -7.67 18.98
C LEU A 280 -4.56 -7.25 20.27
N ASP A 281 -3.95 -7.43 21.44
CA ASP A 281 -4.55 -7.08 22.73
C ASP A 281 -4.70 -5.56 22.93
N LYS A 282 -3.95 -4.74 22.18
CA LYS A 282 -4.08 -3.29 22.18
C LYS A 282 -5.08 -2.77 21.14
N VAL A 283 -5.52 -3.60 20.21
CA VAL A 283 -6.41 -3.20 19.12
C VAL A 283 -7.86 -3.43 19.53
N GLY A 284 -8.44 -2.49 20.28
CA GLY A 284 -9.82 -2.58 20.77
C GLY A 284 -10.87 -2.68 19.65
N THR A 285 -10.53 -2.29 18.43
CA THR A 285 -11.38 -2.37 17.23
C THR A 285 -11.26 -3.69 16.47
N TRP A 286 -10.38 -4.61 16.87
CA TRP A 286 -10.13 -5.86 16.17
C TRP A 286 -11.35 -6.81 16.21
N LYS A 287 -11.74 -7.32 15.04
CA LYS A 287 -12.87 -8.24 14.86
C LYS A 287 -12.48 -9.60 14.26
N GLY A 288 -11.19 -9.83 14.02
CA GLY A 288 -10.69 -11.10 13.49
C GLY A 288 -10.35 -12.12 14.56
N ASP A 289 -9.64 -13.18 14.18
CA ASP A 289 -9.19 -14.21 15.11
C ASP A 289 -7.98 -13.75 15.97
N TYR A 290 -7.83 -14.39 17.12
CA TYR A 290 -6.72 -14.19 18.06
C TYR A 290 -5.69 -15.33 17.98
N ASP A 291 -5.67 -16.08 16.87
CA ASP A 291 -4.69 -17.14 16.65
C ASP A 291 -3.29 -16.56 16.43
N GLU A 292 -2.25 -17.39 16.54
CA GLU A 292 -0.89 -16.91 16.28
C GLU A 292 -0.69 -16.55 14.79
N PRO A 293 0.05 -15.47 14.49
CA PRO A 293 0.70 -14.57 15.43
C PRO A 293 -0.27 -13.54 16.04
N LYS A 294 -0.09 -13.21 17.33
CA LYS A 294 -0.91 -12.23 18.06
C LYS A 294 -0.62 -10.77 17.74
N GLN A 295 -0.37 -10.48 16.46
CA GLN A 295 -0.09 -9.14 15.96
C GLN A 295 -0.92 -8.86 14.70
N VAL A 296 -1.04 -7.58 14.36
CA VAL A 296 -1.66 -7.13 13.12
C VAL A 296 -0.99 -5.83 12.65
N ILE A 297 -0.92 -5.65 11.33
CA ILE A 297 -0.50 -4.36 10.77
C ILE A 297 -1.64 -3.37 10.89
N ILE A 298 -1.35 -2.20 11.45
CA ILE A 298 -2.25 -1.05 11.54
C ILE A 298 -1.88 -0.05 10.43
N ASN A 299 -2.90 0.43 9.71
CA ASN A 299 -2.80 1.50 8.73
C ASN A 299 -3.55 2.75 9.21
#